data_AF-A0A9N9X8X7-F1
#
_entry.id   AF-A0A9N9X8X7-F1
#
_cell.length_a   1.000
_cell.length_b   1.000
_cell.length_c   1.000
_cell.angle_alpha   90.00
_cell.angle_beta   90.00
_cell.angle_gamma   90.00
#
_symmetry.space_group_name_H-M   'P 1'
#
loop_
_entity.id
_entity.type
_entity.pdbx_description
1 polymer ?
#
loop_
_entity_poly.entity_id
_entity_poly.type
_entity_poly.pdbx_seq_one_letter_code
_entity_poly.pdbx_strand_id
1 'polypeptide(L)'
;MLVVAFLKDILQYLNALNTELQENGKLVCDLIQSVSAFRRELDIFEKDIAQQAFIHFSTILEYNENKEYSEEDTAMFVKLLGDLRNEFASKFQDFAQVRKLSSFSRMDICGC
;
A
#
# COMPACT_ATOMS: atom_id res chain seq x y z
N MET A 1 11.36 0.48 -19.77
CA MET A 1 10.50 -0.70 -19.53
C MET A 1 10.38 -1.06 -18.05
N LEU A 2 11.43 -0.87 -17.24
CA LEU A 2 11.37 -1.05 -15.78
C LEU A 2 10.21 -0.29 -15.10
N VAL A 3 9.97 0.97 -15.49
CA VAL A 3 8.82 1.77 -15.01
C VAL A 3 7.48 1.09 -15.29
N VAL A 4 7.32 0.44 -16.45
CA VAL A 4 6.06 -0.26 -16.79
C VAL A 4 5.89 -1.52 -15.94
N ALA A 5 6.97 -2.26 -15.69
CA ALA A 5 6.96 -3.41 -14.78
C ALA A 5 6.58 -2.98 -13.36
N PHE A 6 7.17 -1.89 -12.86
CA PHE A 6 6.82 -1.29 -11.58
C PHE A 6 5.35 -0.90 -11.51
N LEU A 7 4.85 -0.16 -12.51
CA LEU A 7 3.45 0.26 -12.54
C LEU A 7 2.50 -0.94 -12.60
N LYS A 8 2.84 -2.01 -13.33
CA LYS A 8 2.05 -3.24 -13.35
C LYS A 8 1.94 -3.84 -11.95
N ASP A 9 3.05 -4.00 -11.23
CA ASP A 9 3.03 -4.55 -9.86
C ASP A 9 2.19 -3.65 -8.92
N ILE A 10 2.38 -2.31 -8.96
CA ILE A 10 1.58 -1.37 -8.15
C ILE A 10 0.08 -1.45 -8.47
N LEU A 11 -0.28 -1.54 -9.75
CA LEU A 11 -1.68 -1.66 -10.16
C LEU A 11 -2.30 -2.99 -9.70
N GLN A 12 -1.53 -4.08 -9.65
CA GLN A 12 -2.02 -5.34 -9.08
C GLN A 12 -2.33 -5.20 -7.59
N TYR A 13 -1.45 -4.57 -6.83
CA TYR A 13 -1.66 -4.28 -5.42
C TYR A 13 -2.88 -3.38 -5.18
N LEU A 14 -3.03 -2.31 -5.96
CA LEU A 14 -4.19 -1.42 -5.90
C LEU A 14 -5.49 -2.14 -6.25
N ASN A 15 -5.46 -3.02 -7.25
CA ASN A 15 -6.63 -3.80 -7.63
C ASN A 15 -7.02 -4.80 -6.55
N ALA A 16 -6.06 -5.48 -5.92
CA ALA A 16 -6.30 -6.37 -4.80
C ALA A 16 -6.98 -5.65 -3.62
N LEU A 17 -6.44 -4.49 -3.22
CA LEU A 17 -7.07 -3.64 -2.21
C LEU A 17 -8.48 -3.21 -2.64
N ASN A 18 -8.64 -2.75 -3.88
CA ASN A 18 -9.95 -2.31 -4.37
C ASN A 18 -10.99 -3.44 -4.34
N THR A 19 -10.60 -4.66 -4.70
CA THR A 19 -11.47 -5.85 -4.57
C THR A 19 -11.83 -6.08 -3.11
N GLU A 20 -10.86 -6.07 -2.18
CA GLU A 20 -11.10 -6.26 -0.75
C GLU A 20 -12.06 -5.21 -0.17
N LEU A 21 -11.92 -3.95 -0.57
CA LEU A 21 -12.77 -2.85 -0.10
C LEU A 21 -14.20 -2.91 -0.65
N GLN A 22 -14.39 -3.56 -1.80
CA GLN A 22 -15.70 -3.73 -2.45
C GLN A 22 -16.40 -5.03 -2.06
N GLU A 23 -15.76 -5.90 -1.27
CA GLU A 23 -16.39 -7.13 -0.78
C GLU A 23 -17.62 -6.82 0.08
N ASN A 24 -18.71 -7.54 -0.20
CA ASN A 24 -19.95 -7.39 0.57
C ASN A 24 -19.78 -7.94 2.00
N GLY A 25 -20.39 -7.25 2.96
CA GLY A 25 -20.40 -7.68 4.36
C GLY A 25 -19.20 -7.21 5.19
N LYS A 26 -18.31 -6.38 4.64
CA LYS A 26 -17.24 -5.72 5.40
C LYS A 26 -17.80 -4.69 6.39
N LEU A 27 -17.35 -4.75 7.62
CA LEU A 27 -17.58 -3.68 8.59
C LEU A 27 -16.67 -2.50 8.28
N VAL A 28 -17.05 -1.30 8.75
CA VAL A 28 -16.21 -0.09 8.63
C VAL A 28 -14.84 -0.33 9.27
N CYS A 29 -14.77 -1.07 10.38
CA CYS A 29 -13.51 -1.46 11.01
C CYS A 29 -12.60 -2.27 10.08
N ASP A 30 -13.17 -3.18 9.27
CA ASP A 30 -12.41 -4.00 8.32
C ASP A 30 -11.83 -3.11 7.22
N LEU A 31 -12.62 -2.22 6.65
CA LEU A 31 -12.16 -1.25 5.64
C LEU A 31 -11.02 -0.37 6.17
N ILE A 32 -11.13 0.09 7.43
CA ILE A 32 -10.08 0.85 8.11
C ILE A 32 -8.80 0.02 8.25
N GLN A 33 -8.93 -1.26 8.58
CA GLN A 33 -7.79 -2.18 8.71
C GLN A 33 -7.12 -2.43 7.36
N SER A 34 -7.86 -2.75 6.31
CA SER A 34 -7.32 -3.01 4.96
C SER A 34 -6.55 -1.80 4.43
N VAL A 35 -7.13 -0.59 4.50
CA VAL A 35 -6.44 0.65 4.10
C VAL A 35 -5.20 0.91 4.97
N SER A 36 -5.28 0.67 6.28
CA SER A 36 -4.15 0.87 7.19
C SER A 36 -3.02 -0.12 6.93
N ALA A 37 -3.35 -1.37 6.60
CA ALA A 37 -2.39 -2.41 6.25
C ALA A 37 -1.68 -2.05 4.94
N PHE A 38 -2.45 -1.70 3.90
CA PHE A 38 -1.90 -1.29 2.61
C PHE A 38 -0.92 -0.11 2.74
N ARG A 39 -1.25 0.90 3.54
CA ARG A 39 -0.33 2.03 3.79
C ARG A 39 0.98 1.61 4.46
N ARG A 40 0.97 0.56 5.29
CA ARG A 40 2.19 0.00 5.89
C ARG A 40 2.98 -0.80 4.88
N GLU A 41 2.32 -1.53 3.98
CA GLU A 41 2.98 -2.21 2.86
C GLU A 41 3.72 -1.20 1.97
N LEU A 42 3.10 -0.07 1.63
CA LEU A 42 3.79 1.00 0.89
C LEU A 42 5.05 1.51 1.61
N ASP A 43 5.01 1.68 2.93
CA ASP A 43 6.19 2.07 3.73
C ASP A 43 7.29 1.00 3.73
N ILE A 44 6.92 -0.28 3.71
CA ILE A 44 7.87 -1.39 3.56
C ILE A 44 8.49 -1.37 2.16
N PHE A 45 7.67 -1.23 1.12
CA PHE A 45 8.14 -1.16 -0.27
C PHE A 45 9.11 0.01 -0.49
N GLU A 46 8.82 1.18 0.09
CA GLU A 46 9.74 2.33 0.06
C GLU A 46 11.12 1.98 0.64
N LYS A 47 11.14 1.35 1.82
CA LYS A 47 12.38 0.99 2.53
C LYS A 47 13.19 -0.07 1.79
N ASP A 48 12.51 -1.06 1.23
CA ASP A 48 13.16 -2.16 0.50
C ASP A 48 13.70 -1.66 -0.83
N ILE A 49 12.91 -0.91 -1.61
CA ILE A 49 13.37 -0.32 -2.87
C ILE A 49 14.53 0.64 -2.62
N ALA A 50 14.52 1.44 -1.56
CA ALA A 50 15.65 2.32 -1.22
C ALA A 50 16.97 1.56 -0.99
N GLN A 51 16.90 0.27 -0.65
CA GLN A 51 18.05 -0.64 -0.51
C GLN A 51 18.26 -1.50 -1.79
N GLN A 52 17.62 -1.14 -2.90
CA GLN A 52 17.57 -1.87 -4.15
C GLN A 52 17.03 -3.31 -4.01
N ALA A 53 16.22 -3.56 -2.98
CA ALA A 53 15.55 -4.83 -2.76
C ALA A 53 14.13 -4.79 -3.36
N PHE A 54 13.95 -5.39 -4.53
CA PHE A 54 12.66 -5.46 -5.24
C PHE A 54 11.87 -6.75 -4.94
N ILE A 55 12.00 -7.30 -3.74
CA ILE A 55 11.46 -8.63 -3.36
C ILE A 55 9.92 -8.74 -3.47
N HIS A 56 9.22 -7.61 -3.45
CA HIS A 56 7.77 -7.52 -3.58
C HIS A 56 7.31 -7.21 -5.01
N PHE A 57 8.21 -7.11 -5.97
CA PHE A 57 7.91 -6.64 -7.32
C PHE A 57 8.25 -7.73 -8.34
N SER A 58 7.41 -8.77 -8.41
CA SER A 58 7.64 -9.94 -9.26
C SER A 58 7.82 -9.59 -10.73
N THR A 59 7.02 -8.65 -11.27
CA THR A 59 7.20 -8.24 -12.67
C THR A 59 8.54 -7.53 -12.88
N ILE A 60 8.98 -6.71 -11.92
CA ILE A 60 10.33 -6.10 -11.98
C ILE A 60 11.42 -7.17 -11.98
N LEU A 61 11.30 -8.17 -11.10
CA LEU A 61 12.29 -9.25 -10.97
C LEU A 61 12.34 -10.12 -12.25
N GLU A 62 11.20 -10.38 -12.88
CA GLU A 62 11.11 -11.08 -14.16
C GLU A 62 11.73 -10.25 -15.31
N TYR A 63 11.51 -8.93 -15.31
CA TYR A 63 11.99 -8.06 -16.38
C TYR A 63 13.48 -7.72 -16.27
N ASN A 64 14.02 -7.65 -15.05
CA ASN A 64 15.41 -7.26 -14.79
C ASN A 64 16.17 -8.35 -14.02
N GLU A 65 16.44 -9.48 -14.68
CA GLU A 65 17.12 -10.64 -14.10
C GLU A 65 18.52 -10.31 -13.54
N ASN A 66 19.23 -9.35 -14.17
CA ASN A 66 20.57 -8.93 -13.75
C ASN A 66 20.57 -8.09 -12.46
N LYS A 67 19.38 -7.66 -11.98
CA LYS A 67 19.21 -6.83 -10.77
C LYS A 67 20.02 -5.53 -10.79
N GLU A 68 20.27 -4.99 -11.98
CA GLU A 68 20.92 -3.69 -12.16
C GLU A 68 19.84 -2.60 -12.17
N TYR A 69 19.74 -1.84 -11.09
CA TYR A 69 18.78 -0.76 -10.95
C TYR A 69 19.51 0.58 -10.86
N SER A 70 19.11 1.56 -11.65
CA SER A 70 19.69 2.89 -11.55
C SER A 70 19.23 3.57 -10.26
N GLU A 71 20.08 4.43 -9.69
CA GLU A 71 19.71 5.26 -8.54
C GLU A 71 18.54 6.20 -8.88
N GLU A 72 18.47 6.67 -10.13
CA GLU A 72 17.39 7.53 -10.62
C GLU A 72 16.02 6.80 -10.65
N ASP A 73 15.97 5.58 -11.19
CA ASP A 73 14.76 4.75 -11.19
C ASP A 73 14.33 4.43 -9.76
N THR A 74 15.30 4.06 -8.91
CA THR A 74 15.06 3.73 -7.51
C THR A 74 14.45 4.92 -6.76
N ALA A 75 15.05 6.11 -6.90
CA ALA A 75 14.55 7.34 -6.31
C ALA A 75 13.15 7.72 -6.83
N MET A 76 12.90 7.53 -8.13
CA MET A 76 11.59 7.74 -8.73
C MET A 76 10.52 6.84 -8.11
N PHE A 77 10.80 5.53 -7.96
CA PHE A 77 9.86 4.57 -7.39
C PHE A 77 9.57 4.83 -5.93
N VAL A 78 10.60 5.11 -5.12
CA VAL A 78 10.43 5.50 -3.71
C VAL A 78 9.55 6.74 -3.59
N LYS A 79 9.81 7.76 -4.43
CA LYS A 79 8.99 8.97 -4.43
C LYS A 79 7.53 8.68 -4.77
N LEU A 80 7.27 7.89 -5.82
CA LEU A 80 5.91 7.55 -6.23
C LEU A 80 5.15 6.77 -5.15
N LEU A 81 5.82 5.82 -4.48
CA LEU A 81 5.24 5.10 -3.34
C LEU A 81 4.92 6.05 -2.17
N GLY A 82 5.82 6.96 -1.85
CA GLY A 82 5.61 7.97 -0.80
C GLY A 82 4.43 8.88 -1.10
N ASP A 83 4.33 9.38 -2.34
CA ASP A 83 3.22 10.19 -2.82
C ASP A 83 1.89 9.41 -2.75
N LEU A 84 1.89 8.14 -3.20
CA LEU A 84 0.72 7.26 -3.11
C LEU A 84 0.29 7.03 -1.65
N ARG A 85 1.23 6.77 -0.75
CA ARG A 85 0.96 6.59 0.68
C ARG A 85 0.34 7.84 1.31
N ASN A 86 0.79 9.02 0.91
CA ASN A 86 0.25 10.30 1.36
C ASN A 86 -1.16 10.56 0.81
N GLU A 87 -1.40 10.21 -0.45
CA GLU A 87 -2.74 10.26 -1.05
C GLU A 87 -3.74 9.38 -0.29
N PHE A 88 -3.35 8.15 0.07
CA PHE A 88 -4.17 7.29 0.93
C PHE A 88 -4.39 7.89 2.33
N ALA A 89 -3.36 8.53 2.91
CA ALA A 89 -3.50 9.20 4.20
C ALA A 89 -4.53 10.32 4.17
N SER A 90 -4.50 11.13 3.10
CA SER A 90 -5.39 12.25 2.87
C SER A 90 -6.82 11.78 2.56
N LYS A 91 -6.99 10.87 1.60
CA LYS A 91 -8.30 10.36 1.17
C LYS A 91 -9.05 9.61 2.25
N PHE A 92 -8.33 8.90 3.12
CA PHE A 92 -8.89 8.12 4.22
C PHE A 92 -8.65 8.77 5.58
N GLN A 93 -8.52 10.10 5.65
CA GLN A 93 -8.35 10.81 6.92
C GLN A 93 -9.52 10.57 7.89
N ASP A 94 -10.74 10.43 7.36
CA ASP A 94 -11.95 10.21 8.17
C ASP A 94 -11.97 8.81 8.81
N PHE A 95 -11.33 7.82 8.19
CA PHE A 95 -11.13 6.49 8.77
C PHE A 95 -10.29 6.58 10.06
N ALA A 96 -9.33 7.51 10.10
CA ALA A 96 -8.56 7.76 11.32
C ALA A 96 -9.41 8.43 12.41
N GLN A 97 -10.40 9.25 12.03
CA GLN A 97 -11.33 9.87 12.98
C GLN A 97 -12.33 8.85 13.54
N VAL A 98 -12.91 8.02 12.67
CA VAL A 98 -13.82 6.93 13.07
C VAL A 98 -13.12 5.94 13.99
N ARG A 99 -11.85 5.60 13.73
CA ARG A 99 -11.05 4.74 14.63
C ARG A 99 -10.82 5.36 16.01
N LYS A 100 -10.63 6.68 16.09
CA LYS A 100 -10.52 7.39 17.38
C LYS A 100 -11.85 7.34 18.14
N LEU A 101 -12.98 7.51 17.44
CA LEU A 101 -14.31 7.42 18.04
C LEU A 101 -14.66 5.99 18.47
N SER A 102 -14.32 4.97 17.67
CA SER A 102 -14.57 3.56 18.01
C SER A 102 -13.73 3.09 19.19
N SER A 103 -12.54 3.68 19.40
CA SER A 103 -11.74 3.43 20.61
C SER A 103 -12.40 3.97 21.89
N PHE A 104 -13.32 4.94 21.77
CA PHE A 104 -14.13 5.48 22.87
C PHE A 104 -15.35 4.59 23.20
N SER A 105 -15.77 3.76 22.26
CA SER A 105 -16.92 2.83 22.37
C SER A 105 -16.49 1.36 22.50
N ARG A 106 -15.29 1.08 23.03
CA ARG A 106 -14.80 -0.31 23.28
C ARG A 106 -15.52 -1.06 24.42
N MET A 107 -16.77 -0.70 24.71
CA MET A 107 -17.77 -1.65 25.15
C MET A 107 -18.85 -1.61 24.07
N ASP A 108 -19.05 -2.73 23.38
CA ASP A 108 -20.29 -3.12 22.66
C ASP A 108 -20.30 -3.22 21.13
N ILE A 109 -19.29 -2.78 20.33
CA ILE A 109 -19.45 -2.83 18.85
C ILE A 109 -18.38 -3.62 18.08
N CYS A 110 -17.20 -3.89 18.65
CA CYS A 110 -16.22 -4.76 17.97
C CYS A 110 -15.48 -5.60 19.02
N GLY A 111 -15.96 -6.82 19.23
CA GLY A 111 -15.26 -7.83 20.01
C GLY A 111 -14.00 -8.29 19.27
N CYS A 112 -12.92 -7.56 19.47
CA CYS A 112 -11.55 -8.05 19.37
C CYS A 112 -10.87 -7.87 20.73
#